data_AF-A0A2V3W266-F1
#
_entry.id   AF-A0A2V3W266-F1
#
_cell.length_a   1.000
_cell.length_b   1.000
_cell.length_c   1.000
_cell.angle_alpha   90.00
_cell.angle_beta   90.00
_cell.angle_gamma   90.00
#
_symmetry.space_group_name_H-M   'P 1'
#
loop_
_entity.id
_entity.type
_entity.pdbx_description
1 polymer ?
#
loop_
_entity_poly.entity_id
_entity_poly.type
_entity_poly.pdbx_seq_one_letter_code
_entity_poly.pdbx_strand_id
1 'polypeptide(L)'
;MTKVKKAIIIIGVLLALFISIFAWPFSLPISLFAFWYFTKKKPKKTSKKYAIYASIISVCGLIMFGTIINSEGFSESTSEKDAPDQVELSEEDIQEQEEREEQERKEQEEAVQEQKEEQEEKERQEQEEQERKEKEAAEANPNKSNETQVPTEPVSVPSGQESVVINDNIPLFSNADISSTDVYHRNGALDSLGRVTAANAIVGVEIMPAEERGDIGHHEPTGWNQERYEGIGAGGWLYNRSHLIGHQMTGNDDYANLMTGTRWFNMRMLEYENYVANYVEITENHVRYRVTPIFEGNNLVASGAYMEGFSIEDNGEGLMFNIYVPNIQPGIEINYADGSSVALNEPNTEDAVAQKPEPDPKPEPKPTPEPEPKPEPDPEPEPEDGDVSSVDTNGNGTVTISEAEAAGYSMPITDDHWLYKYMIDRDGDGMVGE
;
A
#
# COMPACT_ATOMS: atom_id res chain seq x y z
N MET A 1 -51.02 -18.19 33.89
CA MET A 1 -50.03 -17.22 33.37
C MET A 1 -50.67 -15.84 33.35
N THR A 2 -49.98 -14.83 33.88
CA THR A 2 -50.47 -13.44 33.90
C THR A 2 -50.69 -12.94 32.47
N LYS A 3 -51.70 -12.07 32.24
CA LYS A 3 -51.99 -11.50 30.91
C LYS A 3 -50.74 -10.90 30.24
N VAL A 4 -49.84 -10.33 31.05
CA VAL A 4 -48.53 -9.82 30.64
C VAL A 4 -47.60 -10.90 30.05
N LYS A 5 -47.55 -12.11 30.61
CA LYS A 5 -46.73 -13.21 30.06
C LYS A 5 -47.28 -13.71 28.71
N LYS A 6 -48.60 -13.68 28.50
CA LYS A 6 -49.19 -14.03 27.19
C LYS A 6 -48.88 -12.97 26.14
N ALA A 7 -48.95 -11.69 26.48
CA ALA A 7 -48.59 -10.59 25.58
C ALA A 7 -47.11 -10.64 25.16
N ILE A 8 -46.19 -10.88 26.10
CA ILE A 8 -44.75 -10.99 25.81
C ILE A 8 -44.45 -12.20 24.88
N ILE A 9 -45.15 -13.32 25.06
CA ILE A 9 -45.00 -14.49 24.18
C ILE A 9 -45.53 -14.19 22.78
N ILE A 10 -46.69 -13.53 22.67
CA ILE A 10 -47.28 -13.18 21.37
C ILE A 10 -46.39 -12.17 20.63
N ILE A 11 -45.89 -11.14 21.31
CA ILE A 11 -44.94 -10.18 20.74
C ILE A 11 -43.66 -10.88 20.32
N GLY A 12 -43.09 -11.76 21.15
CA GLY A 12 -41.90 -12.53 20.79
C GLY A 12 -42.10 -13.43 19.57
N VAL A 13 -43.29 -14.03 19.41
CA VAL A 13 -43.64 -14.85 18.24
C VAL A 13 -43.83 -13.97 16.99
N LEU A 14 -44.48 -12.81 17.10
CA LEU A 14 -44.65 -11.87 15.99
C LEU A 14 -43.30 -11.28 15.54
N LEU A 15 -42.40 -10.97 16.48
CA LEU A 15 -41.06 -10.45 16.20
C LEU A 15 -40.18 -11.53 15.55
N ALA A 16 -40.30 -12.79 15.97
CA ALA A 16 -39.64 -13.92 15.31
C ALA A 16 -40.18 -14.16 13.89
N LEU A 17 -41.49 -14.03 13.68
CA LEU A 17 -42.11 -14.11 12.35
C LEU A 17 -41.68 -12.94 11.46
N PHE A 18 -41.57 -11.72 12.00
CA PHE A 18 -41.11 -10.54 11.27
C PHE A 18 -39.64 -10.67 10.85
N ILE A 19 -38.74 -11.10 11.76
CA ILE A 19 -37.34 -11.38 11.45
C ILE A 19 -37.21 -12.48 10.38
N SER A 20 -38.09 -13.48 10.40
CA SER A 20 -38.08 -14.56 9.40
C SER A 20 -38.46 -14.08 7.99
N ILE A 21 -39.30 -13.05 7.87
CA ILE A 21 -39.68 -12.45 6.58
C ILE A 21 -38.51 -11.64 5.99
N PHE A 22 -37.77 -10.90 6.81
CA PHE A 22 -36.62 -10.08 6.35
C PHE A 22 -35.31 -10.85 6.19
N ALA A 23 -35.13 -11.98 6.89
CA ALA A 23 -33.94 -12.83 6.73
C ALA A 23 -34.00 -13.72 5.47
N TRP A 24 -35.20 -13.94 4.92
CA TRP A 24 -35.43 -14.89 3.82
C TRP A 24 -34.85 -14.47 2.45
N PRO A 25 -34.91 -13.18 2.04
CA PRO A 25 -34.31 -12.71 0.78
C PRO A 25 -32.80 -12.91 0.73
N PHE A 26 -32.12 -12.89 1.87
CA PHE A 26 -30.67 -13.08 1.98
C PHE A 26 -30.28 -14.56 2.07
N SER A 27 -31.19 -15.45 2.50
CA SER A 27 -30.89 -16.88 2.69
C SER A 27 -30.58 -17.64 1.39
N LEU A 28 -31.28 -17.32 0.30
CA LEU A 28 -31.07 -17.92 -1.03
C LEU A 28 -29.72 -17.51 -1.65
N PRO A 29 -29.36 -16.21 -1.72
CA PRO A 29 -28.05 -15.76 -2.17
C PRO A 29 -26.91 -16.37 -1.35
N ILE A 30 -27.03 -16.41 -0.02
CA ILE A 30 -26.03 -17.00 0.88
C ILE A 30 -25.87 -18.51 0.61
N SER A 31 -26.98 -19.22 0.39
CA SER A 31 -26.98 -20.64 0.05
C SER A 31 -26.32 -20.90 -1.31
N LEU A 32 -26.61 -20.09 -2.33
CA LEU A 32 -26.04 -20.20 -3.67
C LEU A 32 -24.54 -19.89 -3.67
N PHE A 33 -24.13 -18.85 -2.93
CA PHE A 33 -22.72 -18.49 -2.73
C PHE A 33 -21.95 -19.59 -2.00
N ALA A 34 -22.52 -20.15 -0.92
CA ALA A 34 -21.92 -21.26 -0.20
C ALA A 34 -21.75 -22.50 -1.10
N PHE A 35 -22.76 -22.86 -1.89
CA PHE A 35 -22.69 -23.97 -2.84
C PHE A 35 -21.62 -23.76 -3.92
N TRP A 36 -21.53 -22.56 -4.50
CA TRP A 36 -20.48 -22.19 -5.45
C TRP A 36 -19.07 -22.23 -4.80
N TYR A 37 -18.93 -21.69 -3.59
CA TYR A 37 -17.69 -21.68 -2.83
C TYR A 37 -17.19 -23.11 -2.54
N PHE A 38 -18.07 -24.01 -2.10
CA PHE A 38 -17.72 -25.40 -1.77
C PHE A 38 -17.44 -26.29 -3.00
N THR A 39 -18.00 -25.97 -4.17
CA THR A 39 -17.76 -26.71 -5.41
C THR A 39 -16.46 -26.31 -6.10
N LYS A 40 -16.02 -25.04 -5.98
CA LYS A 40 -14.72 -24.59 -6.53
C LYS A 40 -13.53 -24.85 -5.61
N LYS A 41 -13.70 -24.74 -4.29
CA LYS A 41 -12.61 -24.83 -3.30
C LYS A 41 -12.76 -26.13 -2.51
N LYS A 42 -12.25 -27.26 -3.01
CA LYS A 42 -12.29 -28.59 -2.34
C LYS A 42 -12.00 -28.45 -0.83
N PRO A 43 -13.00 -28.55 0.07
CA PRO A 43 -12.83 -28.15 1.45
C PRO A 43 -12.00 -29.15 2.27
N LYS A 44 -11.17 -28.64 3.20
CA LYS A 44 -10.41 -29.45 4.18
C LYS A 44 -11.37 -30.30 5.04
N LYS A 45 -10.91 -31.45 5.55
CA LYS A 45 -11.73 -32.52 6.18
C LYS A 45 -12.63 -32.07 7.33
N THR A 46 -12.33 -30.92 7.97
CA THR A 46 -13.09 -30.32 9.07
C THR A 46 -14.28 -29.47 8.63
N SER A 47 -14.27 -28.86 7.44
CA SER A 47 -15.34 -27.96 6.97
C SER A 47 -16.46 -28.67 6.18
N LYS A 48 -16.31 -29.96 5.89
CA LYS A 48 -17.35 -30.77 5.22
C LYS A 48 -18.68 -30.84 5.98
N LYS A 49 -18.66 -30.76 7.31
CA LYS A 49 -19.90 -30.82 8.13
C LYS A 49 -20.79 -29.58 7.91
N TYR A 50 -20.18 -28.41 7.79
CA TYR A 50 -20.90 -27.16 7.54
C TYR A 50 -21.48 -27.09 6.10
N ALA A 51 -20.79 -27.65 5.12
CA ALA A 51 -21.32 -27.79 3.77
C ALA A 51 -22.56 -28.71 3.72
N ILE A 52 -22.58 -29.79 4.51
CA ILE A 52 -23.74 -30.69 4.63
C ILE A 52 -24.91 -29.95 5.29
N TYR A 53 -24.69 -29.20 6.38
CA TYR A 53 -25.75 -28.43 7.02
C TYR A 53 -26.35 -27.36 6.09
N ALA A 54 -25.51 -26.64 5.33
CA ALA A 54 -25.98 -25.65 4.36
C ALA A 54 -26.84 -26.29 3.25
N SER A 55 -26.47 -27.48 2.76
CA SER A 55 -27.25 -28.20 1.75
C SER A 55 -28.61 -28.68 2.26
N ILE A 56 -28.70 -29.11 3.52
CA ILE A 56 -29.97 -29.55 4.15
C ILE A 56 -30.91 -28.35 4.33
N ILE A 57 -30.39 -27.21 4.77
CA ILE A 57 -31.17 -25.97 4.95
C ILE A 57 -31.74 -25.48 3.61
N SER A 58 -30.96 -25.57 2.54
CA SER A 58 -31.39 -25.21 1.18
C SER A 58 -32.52 -26.09 0.65
N VAL A 59 -32.43 -27.42 0.85
CA VAL A 59 -33.47 -28.38 0.44
C VAL A 59 -34.77 -28.19 1.25
N CYS A 60 -34.66 -27.95 2.56
CA CYS A 60 -35.84 -27.64 3.40
C CYS A 60 -36.51 -26.31 2.99
N GLY A 61 -35.73 -25.29 2.61
CA GLY A 61 -36.25 -24.03 2.11
C GLY A 61 -37.04 -24.17 0.81
N LEU A 62 -36.55 -25.00 -0.13
CA LEU A 62 -37.23 -25.28 -1.39
C LEU A 62 -38.55 -26.06 -1.22
N ILE A 63 -38.60 -27.01 -0.28
CA ILE A 63 -39.82 -27.79 0.00
C ILE A 63 -40.92 -26.90 0.60
N MET A 64 -40.55 -25.98 1.51
CA MET A 64 -41.49 -25.01 2.11
C MET A 64 -41.98 -23.95 1.09
N PHE A 65 -41.11 -23.53 0.15
CA PHE A 65 -41.49 -22.62 -0.94
C PHE A 65 -42.48 -23.29 -1.93
N GLY A 66 -42.29 -24.58 -2.22
CA GLY A 66 -43.20 -25.36 -3.08
C GLY A 66 -44.60 -25.59 -2.48
N THR A 67 -44.73 -25.62 -1.15
CA THR A 67 -46.04 -25.75 -0.48
C THR A 67 -46.81 -24.44 -0.37
N ILE A 68 -46.12 -23.29 -0.35
CA ILE A 68 -46.76 -21.98 -0.23
C ILE A 68 -47.25 -21.46 -1.59
N ILE A 69 -46.54 -21.78 -2.69
CA ILE A 69 -46.94 -21.35 -4.04
C ILE A 69 -48.05 -22.22 -4.64
N ASN A 70 -48.19 -23.49 -4.22
CA ASN A 70 -49.27 -24.38 -4.70
C ASN A 70 -50.54 -24.36 -3.84
N SER A 71 -50.68 -23.45 -2.89
CA SER A 71 -51.86 -23.32 -2.03
C SER A 71 -52.87 -22.29 -2.58
N GLU A 72 -53.21 -22.38 -3.86
CA GLU A 72 -54.50 -21.89 -4.38
C GLU A 72 -55.47 -23.08 -4.41
N GLY A 73 -56.25 -23.23 -3.33
CA GLY A 73 -57.27 -24.26 -3.25
C GLY A 73 -57.52 -24.75 -1.83
N PHE A 74 -58.08 -23.89 -0.97
CA PHE A 74 -58.61 -24.34 0.31
C PHE A 74 -60.12 -24.55 0.17
N SER A 75 -60.51 -25.82 0.02
CA SER A 75 -61.89 -26.29 0.07
C SER A 75 -62.43 -26.22 1.50
N GLU A 76 -63.66 -25.75 1.59
CA GLU A 76 -64.56 -25.76 2.73
C GLU A 76 -64.59 -27.12 3.48
N SER A 77 -64.45 -27.08 4.80
CA SER A 77 -64.79 -28.20 5.68
C SER A 77 -65.10 -27.67 7.08
N THR A 78 -66.38 -27.51 7.36
CA THR A 78 -66.99 -27.29 8.68
C THR A 78 -66.58 -28.34 9.71
N SER A 79 -66.24 -27.91 10.92
CA SER A 79 -66.35 -28.73 12.14
C SER A 79 -66.48 -27.84 13.37
N GLU A 80 -67.68 -27.86 13.91
CA GLU A 80 -68.22 -27.21 15.10
C GLU A 80 -67.54 -27.71 16.40
N LYS A 81 -67.03 -26.81 17.26
CA LYS A 81 -67.31 -26.72 18.71
C LYS A 81 -66.34 -25.80 19.49
N ASP A 82 -66.95 -25.15 20.47
CA ASP A 82 -66.40 -24.38 21.60
C ASP A 82 -65.89 -22.96 21.30
N ALA A 83 -66.85 -22.03 21.35
CA ALA A 83 -66.63 -20.60 21.39
C ALA A 83 -65.91 -20.16 22.69
N PRO A 84 -64.76 -19.46 22.60
CA PRO A 84 -64.50 -18.35 23.49
C PRO A 84 -65.21 -17.11 22.91
N ASP A 85 -65.83 -16.30 23.78
CA ASP A 85 -66.45 -15.01 23.45
C ASP A 85 -65.75 -14.31 22.27
N GLN A 86 -66.43 -14.25 21.12
CA GLN A 86 -66.07 -13.28 20.10
C GLN A 86 -66.53 -11.93 20.64
N VAL A 87 -65.58 -11.06 20.93
CA VAL A 87 -65.83 -9.63 20.95
C VAL A 87 -66.26 -9.31 19.51
N GLU A 88 -67.56 -9.18 19.29
CA GLU A 88 -68.11 -8.61 18.06
C GLU A 88 -67.58 -7.16 18.04
N LEU A 89 -66.49 -6.93 17.30
CA LEU A 89 -66.02 -5.57 17.03
C LEU A 89 -67.16 -4.86 16.31
N SER A 90 -67.58 -3.73 16.84
CA SER A 90 -68.63 -2.93 16.23
C SER A 90 -68.17 -2.44 14.86
N GLU A 91 -69.10 -2.11 13.97
CA GLU A 91 -68.76 -1.49 12.67
C GLU A 91 -67.90 -0.23 12.85
N GLU A 92 -68.07 0.48 13.98
CA GLU A 92 -67.25 1.60 14.43
C GLU A 92 -65.78 1.20 14.69
N ASP A 93 -65.54 0.07 15.37
CA ASP A 93 -64.17 -0.36 15.71
C ASP A 93 -63.39 -0.82 14.46
N ILE A 94 -64.08 -1.39 13.46
CA ILE A 94 -63.45 -1.78 12.17
C ILE A 94 -63.07 -0.52 11.38
N GLN A 95 -63.94 0.48 11.37
CA GLN A 95 -63.71 1.73 10.66
C GLN A 95 -62.57 2.54 11.29
N GLU A 96 -62.48 2.57 12.61
CA GLU A 96 -61.37 3.19 13.35
C GLU A 96 -60.04 2.46 13.09
N GLN A 97 -60.07 1.13 12.94
CA GLN A 97 -58.87 0.36 12.58
C GLN A 97 -58.42 0.62 11.14
N GLU A 98 -59.33 0.70 10.17
CA GLU A 98 -59.01 1.02 8.77
C GLU A 98 -58.42 2.43 8.62
N GLU A 99 -58.97 3.44 9.33
CA GLU A 99 -58.42 4.81 9.33
C GLU A 99 -57.01 4.85 9.95
N ARG A 100 -56.78 4.08 11.02
CA ARG A 100 -55.46 3.97 11.66
C ARG A 100 -54.43 3.30 10.76
N GLU A 101 -54.81 2.23 10.05
CA GLU A 101 -53.96 1.56 9.07
C GLU A 101 -53.68 2.45 7.83
N GLU A 102 -54.65 3.27 7.39
CA GLU A 102 -54.42 4.25 6.33
C GLU A 102 -53.47 5.36 6.78
N GLN A 103 -53.60 5.84 8.02
CA GLN A 103 -52.71 6.83 8.58
C GLN A 103 -51.28 6.27 8.76
N GLU A 104 -51.12 5.07 9.31
CA GLU A 104 -49.81 4.41 9.44
C GLU A 104 -49.16 4.19 8.06
N ARG A 105 -49.94 3.91 7.01
CA ARG A 105 -49.45 3.78 5.63
C ARG A 105 -48.98 5.11 5.05
N LYS A 106 -49.72 6.20 5.27
CA LYS A 106 -49.31 7.56 4.86
C LYS A 106 -48.04 8.00 5.57
N GLU A 107 -47.95 7.75 6.88
CA GLU A 107 -46.74 8.03 7.67
C GLU A 107 -45.55 7.21 7.17
N GLN A 108 -45.74 5.94 6.77
CA GLN A 108 -44.70 5.13 6.14
C GLN A 108 -44.29 5.66 4.75
N GLU A 109 -45.24 6.07 3.91
CA GLU A 109 -44.96 6.63 2.59
C GLU A 109 -44.20 7.96 2.69
N GLU A 110 -44.59 8.83 3.63
CA GLU A 110 -43.88 10.09 3.93
C GLU A 110 -42.45 9.82 4.44
N ALA A 111 -42.27 8.87 5.36
CA ALA A 111 -40.94 8.51 5.87
C ALA A 111 -40.03 7.93 4.77
N VAL A 112 -40.58 7.14 3.84
CA VAL A 112 -39.82 6.62 2.69
C VAL A 112 -39.45 7.75 1.72
N GLN A 113 -40.35 8.70 1.51
CA GLN A 113 -40.08 9.86 0.66
C GLN A 113 -39.00 10.77 1.27
N GLU A 114 -39.06 11.03 2.58
CA GLU A 114 -38.05 11.82 3.30
C GLU A 114 -36.66 11.17 3.21
N GLN A 115 -36.56 9.85 3.42
CA GLN A 115 -35.31 9.10 3.27
C GLN A 115 -34.75 9.18 1.84
N LYS A 116 -35.63 9.12 0.84
CA LYS A 116 -35.22 9.23 -0.56
C LYS A 116 -34.69 10.63 -0.88
N GLU A 117 -35.35 11.67 -0.39
CA GLU A 117 -34.90 13.06 -0.54
C GLU A 117 -33.55 13.30 0.16
N GLU A 118 -33.36 12.76 1.36
CA GLU A 118 -32.09 12.83 2.10
C GLU A 118 -30.95 12.11 1.34
N GLN A 119 -31.22 10.93 0.75
CA GLN A 119 -30.24 10.22 -0.06
C GLN A 119 -29.89 10.99 -1.35
N GLU A 120 -30.89 11.52 -2.07
CA GLU A 120 -30.66 12.31 -3.29
C GLU A 120 -29.88 13.61 -2.98
N GLU A 121 -30.14 14.25 -1.84
CA GLU A 121 -29.37 15.41 -1.39
C GLU A 121 -27.92 15.04 -1.08
N LYS A 122 -27.68 13.92 -0.40
CA LYS A 122 -26.33 13.44 -0.10
C LYS A 122 -25.53 13.13 -1.37
N GLU A 123 -26.14 12.42 -2.33
CA GLU A 123 -25.50 12.11 -3.62
C GLU A 123 -25.16 13.39 -4.40
N ARG A 124 -26.03 14.41 -4.35
CA ARG A 124 -25.75 15.71 -4.98
C ARG A 124 -24.57 16.44 -4.31
N GLN A 125 -24.53 16.45 -2.97
CA GLN A 125 -23.42 17.07 -2.23
C GLN A 125 -22.07 16.38 -2.52
N GLU A 126 -22.05 15.05 -2.57
CA GLU A 126 -20.86 14.27 -2.93
C GLU A 126 -20.38 14.60 -4.35
N GLN A 127 -21.31 14.71 -5.31
CA GLN A 127 -20.98 15.10 -6.69
C GLN A 127 -20.42 16.53 -6.79
N GLU A 128 -21.05 17.50 -6.12
CA GLU A 128 -20.58 18.89 -6.10
C GLU A 128 -19.19 19.02 -5.46
N GLU A 129 -18.91 18.24 -4.40
CA GLU A 129 -17.59 18.19 -3.78
C GLU A 129 -16.54 17.60 -4.73
N GLN A 130 -16.87 16.51 -5.43
CA GLN A 130 -15.96 15.90 -6.41
C GLN A 130 -15.65 16.87 -7.56
N GLU A 131 -16.66 17.53 -8.13
CA GLU A 131 -16.47 18.53 -9.20
C GLU A 131 -15.59 19.70 -8.74
N ARG A 132 -15.73 20.13 -7.47
CA ARG A 132 -14.84 21.15 -6.89
C ARG A 132 -13.39 20.66 -6.80
N LYS A 133 -13.16 19.46 -6.25
CA LYS A 133 -11.82 18.87 -6.12
C LYS A 133 -11.14 18.68 -7.48
N GLU A 134 -11.87 18.20 -8.48
CA GLU A 134 -11.34 18.05 -9.85
C GLU A 134 -10.95 19.39 -10.48
N LYS A 135 -11.70 20.46 -10.20
CA LYS A 135 -11.37 21.80 -10.68
C LYS A 135 -10.15 22.38 -9.98
N GLU A 136 -10.06 22.25 -8.66
CA GLU A 136 -8.89 22.65 -7.87
C GLU A 136 -7.64 21.91 -8.35
N ALA A 137 -7.74 20.58 -8.53
CA ALA A 137 -6.69 19.76 -9.12
C ALA A 137 -6.28 20.23 -10.53
N ALA A 138 -7.23 20.60 -11.39
CA ALA A 138 -6.92 21.10 -12.74
C ALA A 138 -6.14 22.43 -12.74
N GLU A 139 -6.46 23.31 -11.79
CA GLU A 139 -5.75 24.58 -11.63
C GLU A 139 -4.32 24.33 -11.09
N ALA A 140 -4.22 23.45 -10.09
CA ALA A 140 -2.98 23.06 -9.40
C ALA A 140 -2.02 22.22 -10.24
N ASN A 141 -2.51 21.32 -11.10
CA ASN A 141 -1.69 20.32 -11.77
C ASN A 141 -0.56 20.98 -12.59
N PRO A 142 0.72 20.77 -12.26
CA PRO A 142 1.84 21.33 -13.01
C PRO A 142 1.96 20.72 -14.42
N ASN A 143 1.43 19.52 -14.65
CA ASN A 143 1.36 18.92 -15.97
C ASN A 143 0.25 19.58 -16.80
N LYS A 144 0.61 20.62 -17.55
CA LYS A 144 -0.31 21.32 -18.47
C LYS A 144 -0.46 20.62 -19.84
N SER A 145 0.22 19.48 -20.05
CA SER A 145 0.11 18.70 -21.28
C SER A 145 -1.05 17.69 -21.19
N ASN A 146 -1.48 17.15 -22.33
CA ASN A 146 -2.42 16.02 -22.36
C ASN A 146 -1.72 14.67 -22.16
N GLU A 147 -0.40 14.67 -21.93
CA GLU A 147 0.39 13.45 -21.77
C GLU A 147 0.34 12.98 -20.32
N THR A 148 -0.20 11.79 -20.12
CA THR A 148 -0.33 11.16 -18.78
C THR A 148 0.34 9.79 -18.71
N GLN A 149 0.90 9.34 -19.83
CA GLN A 149 1.56 8.06 -19.95
C GLN A 149 3.07 8.22 -19.83
N VAL A 150 3.65 7.41 -18.96
CA VAL A 150 5.11 7.30 -18.80
C VAL A 150 5.72 6.76 -20.10
N PRO A 151 6.92 7.22 -20.50
CA PRO A 151 7.61 6.68 -21.66
C PRO A 151 7.78 5.15 -21.55
N THR A 152 7.64 4.45 -22.68
CA THR A 152 7.75 2.99 -22.72
C THR A 152 9.16 2.47 -22.97
N GLU A 153 10.11 3.38 -23.21
CA GLU A 153 11.51 3.08 -23.54
C GLU A 153 12.42 3.80 -22.54
N PRO A 154 13.63 3.26 -22.28
CA PRO A 154 14.58 3.89 -21.39
C PRO A 154 15.12 5.18 -22.01
N VAL A 155 15.31 6.21 -21.19
CA VAL A 155 16.04 7.40 -21.63
C VAL A 155 17.55 7.13 -21.65
N SER A 156 18.26 7.87 -22.50
CA SER A 156 19.73 7.85 -22.48
C SER A 156 20.22 8.47 -21.17
N VAL A 157 21.05 7.75 -20.42
CA VAL A 157 21.68 8.24 -19.20
C VAL A 157 23.09 8.75 -19.53
N PRO A 158 23.35 10.05 -19.38
CA PRO A 158 24.71 10.60 -19.50
C PRO A 158 25.68 9.94 -18.52
N SER A 159 26.93 9.76 -18.96
CA SER A 159 27.98 9.16 -18.12
C SER A 159 28.15 9.93 -16.82
N GLY A 160 28.16 9.20 -15.70
CA GLY A 160 28.31 9.77 -14.36
C GLY A 160 27.02 10.32 -13.73
N GLN A 161 25.87 10.27 -14.44
CA GLN A 161 24.59 10.59 -13.83
C GLN A 161 23.96 9.38 -13.14
N GLU A 162 23.42 9.63 -11.96
CA GLU A 162 22.81 8.59 -11.12
C GLU A 162 21.32 8.42 -11.38
N SER A 163 20.68 9.48 -11.87
CA SER A 163 19.31 9.52 -12.37
C SER A 163 19.20 10.57 -13.48
N VAL A 164 18.12 10.53 -14.25
CA VAL A 164 17.82 11.52 -15.30
C VAL A 164 16.51 12.20 -14.96
N VAL A 165 16.50 13.53 -14.92
CA VAL A 165 15.28 14.32 -14.77
C VAL A 165 14.45 14.25 -16.05
N ILE A 166 13.15 13.99 -15.91
CA ILE A 166 12.19 13.80 -16.98
C ILE A 166 11.15 14.91 -16.90
N ASN A 167 10.70 15.40 -18.07
CA ASN A 167 9.60 16.37 -18.17
C ASN A 167 9.78 17.58 -17.24
N ASP A 168 10.98 18.16 -17.18
CA ASP A 168 11.32 19.27 -16.28
C ASP A 168 11.01 18.99 -14.80
N ASN A 169 11.15 17.72 -14.39
CA ASN A 169 10.82 17.19 -13.06
C ASN A 169 9.32 17.22 -12.72
N ILE A 170 8.44 17.43 -13.71
CA ILE A 170 6.99 17.49 -13.56
C ILE A 170 6.40 16.09 -13.79
N PRO A 171 5.68 15.51 -12.81
CA PRO A 171 4.98 14.23 -12.96
C PRO A 171 3.94 14.25 -14.08
N LEU A 172 3.68 13.11 -14.70
CA LEU A 172 2.67 12.94 -15.74
C LEU A 172 1.31 12.51 -15.15
N PHE A 173 0.98 12.97 -13.95
CA PHE A 173 -0.30 12.67 -13.32
C PHE A 173 -1.44 13.47 -13.96
N SER A 174 -2.59 12.83 -14.12
CA SER A 174 -3.82 13.49 -14.55
C SER A 174 -4.46 14.24 -13.37
N ASN A 175 -5.42 15.12 -13.63
CA ASN A 175 -6.17 15.80 -12.56
C ASN A 175 -6.89 14.79 -11.65
N ALA A 176 -7.39 13.69 -12.23
CA ALA A 176 -8.04 12.62 -11.47
C ALA A 176 -7.06 11.83 -10.59
N ASP A 177 -5.78 11.77 -10.95
CA ASP A 177 -4.75 11.12 -10.12
C ASP A 177 -4.46 11.92 -8.84
N ILE A 178 -4.73 13.23 -8.82
CA ILE A 178 -4.37 14.15 -7.74
C ILE A 178 -5.59 14.85 -7.11
N SER A 179 -6.82 14.41 -7.41
CA SER A 179 -8.05 15.01 -6.89
C SER A 179 -8.58 14.32 -5.62
N SER A 180 -7.95 13.23 -5.17
CA SER A 180 -8.31 12.51 -3.95
C SER A 180 -7.07 12.22 -3.11
N THR A 181 -7.25 12.13 -1.81
CA THR A 181 -6.24 11.70 -0.83
C THR A 181 -6.52 10.29 -0.30
N ASP A 182 -7.50 9.57 -0.86
CA ASP A 182 -7.78 8.20 -0.44
C ASP A 182 -6.55 7.31 -0.66
N VAL A 183 -5.92 6.88 0.44
CA VAL A 183 -4.70 6.07 0.39
C VAL A 183 -4.95 4.72 -0.29
N TYR A 184 -4.00 4.31 -1.14
CA TYR A 184 -4.02 2.99 -1.74
C TYR A 184 -2.63 2.55 -2.18
N HIS A 185 -2.47 1.23 -2.32
CA HIS A 185 -1.41 0.60 -3.08
C HIS A 185 -2.05 -0.26 -4.17
N ARG A 186 -1.57 -0.13 -5.41
CA ARG A 186 -1.99 -0.98 -6.53
C ARG A 186 -0.83 -1.33 -7.44
N ASN A 187 -0.46 -2.61 -7.42
CA ASN A 187 0.41 -3.20 -8.43
C ASN A 187 -0.33 -3.41 -9.74
N GLY A 188 0.36 -3.16 -10.85
CA GLY A 188 -0.10 -3.60 -12.17
C GLY A 188 -0.08 -5.12 -12.28
N ALA A 189 -0.85 -5.65 -13.25
CA ALA A 189 -0.78 -7.07 -13.55
C ALA A 189 0.61 -7.41 -14.11
N LEU A 190 1.14 -8.57 -13.73
CA LEU A 190 2.35 -9.08 -14.37
C LEU A 190 2.09 -9.23 -15.88
N ASP A 191 3.09 -8.91 -16.69
CA ASP A 191 2.98 -9.07 -18.13
C ASP A 191 3.09 -10.55 -18.56
N SER A 192 3.06 -10.81 -19.87
CA SER A 192 3.10 -12.18 -20.40
C SER A 192 4.40 -12.95 -20.10
N LEU A 193 5.47 -12.27 -19.71
CA LEU A 193 6.75 -12.86 -19.29
C LEU A 193 6.85 -12.99 -17.76
N GLY A 194 5.79 -12.60 -17.03
CA GLY A 194 5.76 -12.59 -15.56
C GLY A 194 6.46 -11.38 -14.95
N ARG A 195 6.79 -10.36 -15.75
CA ARG A 195 7.50 -9.16 -15.30
C ARG A 195 6.51 -8.21 -14.65
N VAL A 196 6.98 -7.48 -13.65
CA VAL A 196 6.21 -6.41 -13.02
C VAL A 196 5.88 -5.30 -14.02
N THR A 197 4.77 -4.62 -13.80
CA THR A 197 4.38 -3.40 -14.53
C THR A 197 4.19 -2.25 -13.55
N ALA A 198 3.74 -1.09 -14.01
CA ALA A 198 3.63 0.10 -13.18
C ALA A 198 2.87 -0.15 -11.86
N ALA A 199 3.48 0.24 -10.74
CA ALA A 199 2.84 0.27 -9.43
C ALA A 199 2.42 1.71 -9.11
N ASN A 200 1.23 1.85 -8.53
CA ASN A 200 0.62 3.14 -8.21
C ASN A 200 0.23 3.17 -6.74
N ALA A 201 0.44 4.32 -6.10
CA ALA A 201 -0.01 4.56 -4.75
C ALA A 201 -0.46 6.01 -4.55
N ILE A 202 -1.37 6.19 -3.60
CA ILE A 202 -1.47 7.40 -2.80
C ILE A 202 -0.98 7.01 -1.41
N VAL A 203 0.10 7.63 -0.98
CA VAL A 203 0.79 7.32 0.27
C VAL A 203 0.43 8.41 1.28
N GLY A 204 -0.06 7.97 2.42
CA GLY A 204 -0.36 8.76 3.61
C GLY A 204 0.00 7.93 4.84
N VAL A 205 0.06 8.57 6.01
CA VAL A 205 0.41 7.91 7.28
C VAL A 205 -0.49 6.70 7.61
N GLU A 206 -1.70 6.67 7.06
CA GLU A 206 -2.72 5.65 7.26
C GLU A 206 -2.36 4.28 6.66
N ILE A 207 -1.52 4.25 5.62
CA ILE A 207 -1.11 3.00 4.95
C ILE A 207 0.35 2.62 5.20
N MET A 208 1.11 3.48 5.89
CA MET A 208 2.48 3.18 6.28
C MET A 208 2.49 2.10 7.38
N PRO A 209 3.36 1.09 7.30
CA PRO A 209 3.41 0.01 8.27
C PRO A 209 4.05 0.47 9.59
N ALA A 210 3.44 0.07 10.72
CA ALA A 210 4.02 0.29 12.05
C ALA A 210 4.86 -0.91 12.55
N GLU A 211 4.78 -2.05 11.86
CA GLU A 211 5.48 -3.28 12.24
C GLU A 211 6.79 -3.43 11.49
N GLU A 212 7.74 -4.15 12.11
CA GLU A 212 8.99 -4.52 11.44
C GLU A 212 8.69 -5.43 10.23
N ARG A 213 9.41 -5.17 9.14
CA ARG A 213 9.28 -5.90 7.89
C ARG A 213 9.63 -7.38 8.03
N GLY A 214 8.84 -8.24 7.39
CA GLY A 214 9.11 -9.68 7.30
C GLY A 214 10.16 -10.07 6.25
N ASP A 215 10.59 -11.33 6.29
CA ASP A 215 11.52 -11.88 5.30
C ASP A 215 10.86 -12.05 3.91
N ILE A 216 11.54 -11.55 2.88
CA ILE A 216 11.14 -11.69 1.47
C ILE A 216 12.11 -12.56 0.66
N GLY A 217 13.06 -13.24 1.31
CA GLY A 217 14.12 -14.03 0.69
C GLY A 217 13.62 -15.13 -0.26
N HIS A 218 12.36 -15.56 -0.12
CA HIS A 218 11.73 -16.58 -0.95
C HIS A 218 11.26 -16.08 -2.32
N HIS A 219 11.22 -14.76 -2.57
CA HIS A 219 10.87 -14.21 -3.86
C HIS A 219 12.06 -14.18 -4.81
N GLU A 220 11.84 -14.58 -6.05
CA GLU A 220 12.83 -14.51 -7.14
C GLU A 220 12.15 -13.85 -8.34
N PRO A 221 12.28 -12.52 -8.50
CA PRO A 221 11.68 -11.80 -9.64
C PRO A 221 12.23 -12.29 -10.98
N THR A 222 11.66 -11.82 -12.08
CA THR A 222 12.15 -12.17 -13.42
C THR A 222 13.62 -11.77 -13.57
N GLY A 223 14.40 -12.63 -14.24
CA GLY A 223 15.83 -12.42 -14.45
C GLY A 223 16.68 -12.53 -13.18
N TRP A 224 16.15 -13.10 -12.09
CA TRP A 224 16.91 -13.31 -10.87
C TRP A 224 18.06 -14.30 -11.10
N ASN A 225 19.29 -13.77 -11.17
CA ASN A 225 20.51 -14.55 -11.36
C ASN A 225 21.63 -13.98 -10.48
N GLN A 226 21.64 -14.39 -9.22
CA GLN A 226 22.47 -13.77 -8.19
C GLN A 226 23.95 -14.19 -8.29
N GLU A 227 24.85 -13.21 -8.17
CA GLU A 227 26.30 -13.43 -8.14
C GLU A 227 26.96 -12.51 -7.10
N ARG A 228 28.19 -12.85 -6.68
CA ARG A 228 28.99 -12.03 -5.75
C ARG A 228 30.18 -11.39 -6.44
N TYR A 229 30.41 -10.12 -6.12
CA TYR A 229 31.58 -9.36 -6.57
C TYR A 229 32.24 -8.63 -5.41
N GLU A 230 33.57 -8.55 -5.45
CA GLU A 230 34.32 -7.69 -4.55
C GLU A 230 33.99 -6.22 -4.83
N GLY A 231 33.88 -5.41 -3.77
CA GLY A 231 33.53 -3.99 -3.88
C GLY A 231 32.03 -3.67 -3.90
N ILE A 232 31.13 -4.67 -3.94
CA ILE A 232 29.68 -4.44 -3.85
C ILE A 232 29.19 -4.60 -2.40
N GLY A 233 29.38 -3.54 -1.60
CA GLY A 233 28.87 -3.43 -0.22
C GLY A 233 29.19 -4.62 0.69
N ALA A 234 28.52 -4.69 1.84
CA ALA A 234 28.63 -5.84 2.73
C ALA A 234 28.04 -7.09 2.06
N GLY A 235 28.85 -8.12 1.86
CA GLY A 235 28.46 -9.43 1.34
C GLY A 235 28.63 -9.63 -0.17
N GLY A 236 28.90 -8.58 -0.95
CA GLY A 236 29.22 -8.67 -2.38
C GLY A 236 28.06 -8.98 -3.31
N TRP A 237 26.82 -9.13 -2.80
CA TRP A 237 25.67 -9.55 -3.61
C TRP A 237 25.23 -8.46 -4.59
N LEU A 238 25.07 -8.83 -5.86
CA LEU A 238 24.70 -7.90 -6.94
C LEU A 238 23.24 -7.46 -6.86
N TYR A 239 22.30 -8.39 -6.75
CA TYR A 239 20.87 -8.09 -6.89
C TYR A 239 20.12 -8.01 -5.57
N ASN A 240 19.25 -7.00 -5.49
CA ASN A 240 18.21 -6.86 -4.47
C ASN A 240 16.85 -7.21 -5.07
N ARG A 241 15.94 -7.61 -4.19
CA ARG A 241 14.50 -7.67 -4.50
C ARG A 241 13.97 -6.26 -4.32
N SER A 242 14.14 -5.45 -5.35
CA SER A 242 13.82 -4.03 -5.31
C SER A 242 12.32 -3.84 -5.38
N HIS A 243 11.79 -3.13 -4.39
CA HIS A 243 10.40 -2.69 -4.36
C HIS A 243 10.13 -1.67 -5.46
N LEU A 244 8.93 -1.70 -6.04
CA LEU A 244 8.44 -0.60 -6.87
C LEU A 244 7.87 0.51 -5.98
N ILE A 245 7.11 0.12 -4.95
CA ILE A 245 6.68 1.01 -3.88
C ILE A 245 7.28 0.48 -2.58
N GLY A 246 8.19 1.23 -1.98
CA GLY A 246 8.93 0.82 -0.79
C GLY A 246 8.04 0.28 0.33
N HIS A 247 8.54 -0.75 1.04
CA HIS A 247 7.82 -1.34 2.18
C HIS A 247 7.43 -0.27 3.21
N GLN A 248 8.34 0.65 3.54
CA GLN A 248 8.09 1.75 4.48
C GLN A 248 6.88 2.63 4.11
N MET A 249 6.48 2.66 2.85
CA MET A 249 5.37 3.51 2.38
C MET A 249 4.03 2.80 2.45
N THR A 250 3.97 1.47 2.34
CA THR A 250 2.69 0.74 2.17
C THR A 250 2.62 -0.64 2.82
N GLY A 251 3.71 -1.13 3.41
CA GLY A 251 3.85 -2.47 3.97
C GLY A 251 3.73 -3.62 2.96
N ASN A 252 3.67 -3.32 1.65
CA ASN A 252 3.40 -4.33 0.63
C ASN A 252 4.69 -5.01 0.15
N ASP A 253 4.80 -6.31 0.43
CA ASP A 253 5.89 -7.18 -0.05
C ASP A 253 5.42 -8.19 -1.12
N ASP A 254 4.32 -7.91 -1.82
CA ASP A 254 3.80 -8.83 -2.83
C ASP A 254 4.80 -9.02 -3.97
N TYR A 255 4.85 -10.21 -4.56
CA TYR A 255 5.71 -10.51 -5.71
C TYR A 255 5.51 -9.52 -6.88
N ALA A 256 4.29 -9.01 -7.07
CA ALA A 256 3.98 -8.03 -8.11
C ALA A 256 4.55 -6.61 -7.84
N ASN A 257 5.11 -6.39 -6.65
CA ASN A 257 5.80 -5.17 -6.23
C ASN A 257 7.34 -5.34 -6.23
N LEU A 258 7.87 -6.48 -6.66
CA LEU A 258 9.31 -6.78 -6.57
C LEU A 258 9.92 -7.04 -7.95
N MET A 259 11.01 -6.33 -8.26
CA MET A 259 11.84 -6.56 -9.44
C MET A 259 13.28 -6.91 -9.09
N THR A 260 13.98 -7.53 -10.04
CA THR A 260 15.43 -7.70 -9.96
C THR A 260 16.09 -6.33 -10.21
N GLY A 261 16.58 -5.70 -9.15
CA GLY A 261 17.34 -4.47 -9.20
C GLY A 261 18.76 -4.70 -8.71
N THR A 262 19.76 -4.05 -9.29
CA THR A 262 21.11 -4.09 -8.72
C THR A 262 21.11 -3.41 -7.34
N ARG A 263 22.11 -3.71 -6.51
CA ARG A 263 22.29 -3.03 -5.24
C ARG A 263 22.43 -1.52 -5.44
N TRP A 264 23.22 -1.08 -6.42
CA TRP A 264 23.36 0.34 -6.73
C TRP A 264 22.03 0.98 -7.14
N PHE A 265 21.27 0.37 -8.05
CA PHE A 265 19.95 0.86 -8.48
C PHE A 265 18.99 0.95 -7.29
N ASN A 266 18.95 -0.08 -6.45
CA ASN A 266 18.11 -0.11 -5.26
C ASN A 266 18.44 1.04 -4.30
N MET A 267 19.72 1.39 -4.12
CA MET A 267 20.12 2.51 -3.28
C MET A 267 19.70 3.86 -3.88
N ARG A 268 19.79 4.04 -5.20
CA ARG A 268 19.33 5.26 -5.88
C ARG A 268 17.81 5.44 -5.79
N MET A 269 17.06 4.35 -5.90
CA MET A 269 15.61 4.36 -5.65
C MET A 269 15.28 4.79 -4.21
N LEU A 270 16.00 4.23 -3.24
CA LEU A 270 15.78 4.45 -1.81
C LEU A 270 15.88 5.93 -1.41
N GLU A 271 16.75 6.71 -2.07
CA GLU A 271 16.87 8.16 -1.83
C GLU A 271 15.53 8.88 -2.06
N TYR A 272 14.81 8.54 -3.12
CA TYR A 272 13.51 9.12 -3.43
C TYR A 272 12.37 8.51 -2.59
N GLU A 273 12.46 7.22 -2.26
CA GLU A 273 11.52 6.58 -1.33
C GLU A 273 11.58 7.23 0.05
N ASN A 274 12.79 7.48 0.56
CA ASN A 274 13.01 8.15 1.84
C ASN A 274 12.52 9.61 1.80
N TYR A 275 12.73 10.32 0.68
CA TYR A 275 12.18 11.66 0.54
C TYR A 275 10.65 11.67 0.64
N VAL A 276 9.97 10.71 0.00
CA VAL A 276 8.51 10.58 0.10
C VAL A 276 8.05 10.16 1.49
N ALA A 277 8.65 9.12 2.07
CA ALA A 277 8.29 8.63 3.40
C ALA A 277 8.45 9.72 4.46
N ASN A 278 9.60 10.39 4.49
CA ASN A 278 9.86 11.48 5.43
C ASN A 278 8.89 12.65 5.24
N TYR A 279 8.57 13.02 4.00
CA TYR A 279 7.60 14.07 3.72
C TYR A 279 6.23 13.74 4.31
N VAL A 280 5.74 12.51 4.08
CA VAL A 280 4.44 12.04 4.60
C VAL A 280 4.45 11.99 6.13
N GLU A 281 5.52 11.49 6.75
CA GLU A 281 5.62 11.40 8.21
C GLU A 281 5.65 12.77 8.91
N ILE A 282 6.37 13.74 8.33
CA ILE A 282 6.52 15.07 8.94
C ILE A 282 5.28 15.94 8.74
N THR A 283 4.67 15.87 7.55
CA THR A 283 3.60 16.80 7.16
C THR A 283 2.20 16.22 7.37
N GLU A 284 2.08 14.89 7.47
CA GLU A 284 0.82 14.15 7.39
C GLU A 284 0.05 14.37 6.07
N ASN A 285 0.68 14.98 5.06
CA ASN A 285 0.12 15.14 3.72
C ASN A 285 0.21 13.83 2.92
N HIS A 286 -0.51 13.78 1.81
CA HIS A 286 -0.57 12.66 0.90
C HIS A 286 0.31 12.88 -0.34
N VAL A 287 0.97 11.80 -0.77
CA VAL A 287 1.79 11.80 -1.99
C VAL A 287 1.21 10.82 -3.01
N ARG A 288 0.86 11.35 -4.18
CA ARG A 288 0.61 10.53 -5.37
C ARG A 288 1.96 10.03 -5.90
N TYR A 289 2.13 8.71 -5.94
CA TYR A 289 3.41 8.08 -6.26
C TYR A 289 3.26 6.96 -7.30
N ARG A 290 4.14 6.91 -8.30
CA ARG A 290 4.12 5.88 -9.36
C ARG A 290 5.54 5.47 -9.73
N VAL A 291 5.76 4.16 -9.82
CA VAL A 291 7.02 3.59 -10.34
C VAL A 291 6.71 2.67 -11.50
N THR A 292 7.37 2.90 -12.63
CA THR A 292 7.17 2.18 -13.88
C THR A 292 8.50 1.58 -14.34
N PRO A 293 8.74 0.27 -14.09
CA PRO A 293 9.89 -0.43 -14.62
C PRO A 293 9.85 -0.50 -16.16
N ILE A 294 11.01 -0.37 -16.79
CA ILE A 294 11.16 -0.40 -18.24
C ILE A 294 11.98 -1.59 -18.67
N PHE A 295 11.39 -2.45 -19.50
CA PHE A 295 12.05 -3.61 -20.07
C PHE A 295 12.20 -3.43 -21.58
N GLU A 296 13.44 -3.47 -22.07
CA GLU A 296 13.70 -3.47 -23.51
C GLU A 296 13.33 -4.82 -24.13
N GLY A 297 12.33 -4.82 -25.01
CA GLY A 297 11.87 -6.03 -25.69
C GLY A 297 11.49 -7.17 -24.73
N ASN A 298 12.15 -8.31 -24.88
CA ASN A 298 11.89 -9.53 -24.09
C ASN A 298 12.84 -9.68 -22.89
N ASN A 299 13.59 -8.64 -22.52
CA ASN A 299 14.51 -8.70 -21.38
C ASN A 299 13.76 -9.03 -20.09
N LEU A 300 14.35 -9.88 -19.25
CA LEU A 300 13.77 -10.29 -17.97
C LEU A 300 14.20 -9.40 -16.81
N VAL A 301 15.26 -8.61 -16.99
CA VAL A 301 15.68 -7.55 -16.08
C VAL A 301 15.33 -6.19 -16.71
N ALA A 302 14.76 -5.29 -15.90
CA ALA A 302 14.43 -3.95 -16.37
C ALA A 302 15.72 -3.15 -16.60
N SER A 303 15.75 -2.32 -17.65
CA SER A 303 16.84 -1.38 -17.91
C SER A 303 16.91 -0.25 -16.88
N GLY A 304 15.80 -0.01 -16.17
CA GLY A 304 15.63 1.01 -15.15
C GLY A 304 14.16 1.19 -14.79
N ALA A 305 13.85 2.24 -14.04
CA ALA A 305 12.48 2.60 -13.69
C ALA A 305 12.27 4.11 -13.76
N TYR A 306 11.12 4.52 -14.29
CA TYR A 306 10.63 5.88 -14.09
C TYR A 306 9.97 5.97 -12.72
N MET A 307 10.22 7.05 -12.00
CA MET A 307 9.61 7.35 -10.71
C MET A 307 8.99 8.73 -10.73
N GLU A 308 7.78 8.83 -10.20
CA GLU A 308 7.02 10.07 -10.12
C GLU A 308 6.43 10.23 -8.72
N GLY A 309 6.57 11.43 -8.15
CA GLY A 309 6.00 11.80 -6.85
C GLY A 309 5.41 13.20 -6.90
N PHE A 310 4.26 13.39 -6.25
CA PHE A 310 3.55 14.67 -6.15
C PHE A 310 2.77 14.75 -4.84
N SER A 311 3.08 15.74 -3.99
CA SER A 311 2.28 16.04 -2.80
C SER A 311 0.97 16.73 -3.16
N ILE A 312 -0.15 16.22 -2.64
CA ILE A 312 -1.49 16.56 -3.12
C ILE A 312 -2.00 17.87 -2.50
N GLU A 313 -1.91 17.99 -1.18
CA GLU A 313 -2.50 19.09 -0.41
C GLU A 313 -1.83 20.45 -0.65
N ASP A 314 -0.52 20.44 -0.95
CA ASP A 314 0.28 21.63 -1.23
C ASP A 314 0.56 21.81 -2.73
N ASN A 315 -0.12 21.05 -3.59
CA ASN A 315 0.01 21.12 -5.05
C ASN A 315 1.45 20.93 -5.56
N GLY A 316 2.22 20.07 -4.90
CA GLY A 316 3.60 19.76 -5.27
C GLY A 316 4.63 20.78 -4.80
N GLU A 317 4.26 21.73 -3.93
CA GLU A 317 5.20 22.72 -3.38
C GLU A 317 6.28 22.05 -2.51
N GLY A 318 5.89 21.10 -1.66
CA GLY A 318 6.80 20.40 -0.77
C GLY A 318 7.47 19.18 -1.39
N LEU A 319 6.79 18.47 -2.30
CA LEU A 319 7.35 17.30 -2.99
C LEU A 319 6.83 17.18 -4.43
N MET A 320 7.76 17.27 -5.38
CA MET A 320 7.47 17.00 -6.78
C MET A 320 8.72 16.49 -7.51
N PHE A 321 8.60 15.36 -8.19
CA PHE A 321 9.65 14.89 -9.08
C PHE A 321 9.15 13.95 -10.18
N ASN A 322 9.90 13.90 -11.28
CA ASN A 322 9.74 12.94 -12.36
C ASN A 322 11.12 12.59 -12.91
N ILE A 323 11.54 11.35 -12.71
CA ILE A 323 12.90 10.91 -12.96
C ILE A 323 12.93 9.52 -13.59
N TYR A 324 14.08 9.18 -14.16
CA TYR A 324 14.44 7.82 -14.55
C TYR A 324 15.70 7.39 -13.81
N VAL A 325 15.65 6.22 -13.16
CA VAL A 325 16.79 5.61 -12.47
C VAL A 325 17.25 4.39 -13.28
N PRO A 326 18.50 4.34 -13.78
CA PRO A 326 19.00 3.20 -14.55
C PRO A 326 19.32 2.01 -13.65
N ASN A 327 18.95 0.81 -14.08
CA ASN A 327 19.24 -0.44 -13.36
C ASN A 327 20.64 -0.96 -13.68
N ILE A 328 21.65 -0.19 -13.28
CA ILE A 328 23.07 -0.48 -13.54
C ILE A 328 23.81 -0.77 -12.23
N GLN A 329 25.00 -1.36 -12.34
CA GLN A 329 25.93 -1.46 -11.23
C GLN A 329 27.31 -1.04 -11.76
N PRO A 330 27.91 0.05 -11.25
CA PRO A 330 29.26 0.43 -11.63
C PRO A 330 30.25 -0.74 -11.49
N GLY A 331 31.06 -0.95 -12.52
CA GLY A 331 32.03 -2.05 -12.59
C GLY A 331 31.46 -3.42 -12.98
N ILE A 332 30.15 -3.55 -13.22
CA ILE A 332 29.51 -4.81 -13.60
C ILE A 332 28.73 -4.64 -14.91
N GLU A 333 28.95 -5.56 -15.86
CA GLU A 333 28.13 -5.68 -17.06
C GLU A 333 26.98 -6.67 -16.80
N ILE A 334 25.75 -6.25 -17.11
CA ILE A 334 24.53 -7.02 -16.91
C ILE A 334 23.99 -7.46 -18.26
N ASN A 335 23.71 -8.75 -18.37
CA ASN A 335 22.89 -9.29 -19.45
C ASN A 335 21.41 -9.17 -19.07
N TYR A 336 20.76 -8.09 -19.51
CA TYR A 336 19.35 -7.84 -19.19
C TYR A 336 18.38 -8.91 -19.70
N ALA A 337 18.79 -9.74 -20.67
CA ALA A 337 17.95 -10.82 -21.20
C ALA A 337 17.62 -11.88 -20.14
N ASP A 338 18.58 -12.21 -19.27
CA ASP A 338 18.44 -13.30 -18.28
C ASP A 338 18.98 -12.97 -16.88
N GLY A 339 19.58 -11.79 -16.71
CA GLY A 339 20.16 -11.29 -15.47
C GLY A 339 21.55 -11.81 -15.14
N SER A 340 22.17 -12.65 -15.98
CA SER A 340 23.58 -13.01 -15.79
C SER A 340 24.49 -11.77 -15.86
N SER A 341 25.63 -11.83 -15.17
CA SER A 341 26.51 -10.67 -15.04
C SER A 341 27.98 -11.05 -15.05
N VAL A 342 28.83 -10.09 -15.43
CA VAL A 342 30.29 -10.24 -15.40
C VAL A 342 30.93 -8.96 -14.86
N ALA A 343 32.01 -9.09 -14.09
CA ALA A 343 32.80 -7.95 -13.70
C ALA A 343 33.48 -7.35 -14.94
N LEU A 344 33.37 -6.04 -15.10
CA LEU A 344 34.17 -5.30 -16.06
C LEU A 344 35.59 -5.29 -15.51
N ASN A 345 36.51 -5.98 -16.19
CA ASN A 345 37.93 -5.81 -15.91
C ASN A 345 38.29 -4.37 -16.27
N GLU A 346 38.43 -3.50 -15.27
CA GLU A 346 39.17 -2.25 -15.44
C GLU A 346 40.54 -2.64 -16.03
N PRO A 347 40.97 -2.08 -17.18
CA PRO A 347 42.37 -2.18 -17.52
C PRO A 347 43.15 -1.54 -16.37
N ASN A 348 43.99 -2.34 -15.70
CA ASN A 348 44.89 -1.90 -14.62
C ASN A 348 45.36 -0.47 -14.88
N THR A 349 44.82 0.48 -14.13
CA THR A 349 45.12 1.91 -14.26
C THR A 349 46.46 2.25 -13.58
N GLU A 350 47.42 1.32 -13.61
CA GLU A 350 48.82 1.58 -13.23
C GLU A 350 49.62 2.18 -14.40
N ASP A 351 49.15 2.06 -15.65
CA ASP A 351 49.85 2.57 -16.84
C ASP A 351 49.29 3.89 -17.42
N ALA A 352 48.32 4.54 -16.77
CA ALA A 352 47.72 5.81 -17.25
C ALA A 352 47.97 7.04 -16.36
N VAL A 353 48.94 7.00 -15.44
CA VAL A 353 49.45 8.20 -14.74
C VAL A 353 50.82 8.57 -15.29
N ALA A 354 50.84 9.05 -16.54
CA ALA A 354 52.00 9.74 -17.09
C ALA A 354 51.55 11.05 -17.76
N GLN A 355 51.26 12.07 -16.94
CA GLN A 355 51.70 13.47 -17.09
C GLN A 355 50.77 14.46 -16.36
N LYS A 356 51.12 14.83 -15.11
CA LYS A 356 50.94 16.17 -14.53
C LYS A 356 51.87 16.32 -13.30
N PRO A 357 52.51 17.48 -13.04
CA PRO A 357 53.82 17.55 -12.39
C PRO A 357 53.79 17.44 -10.86
N GLU A 358 54.88 16.92 -10.31
CA GLU A 358 55.17 16.70 -8.88
C GLU A 358 55.15 18.00 -8.05
N PRO A 359 54.65 17.96 -6.80
CA PRO A 359 54.92 19.00 -5.80
C PRO A 359 56.25 18.75 -5.07
N ASP A 360 56.93 19.84 -4.71
CA ASP A 360 58.26 19.90 -4.09
C ASP A 360 58.46 19.02 -2.81
N PRO A 361 59.71 18.57 -2.55
CA PRO A 361 60.01 17.70 -1.42
C PRO A 361 60.08 18.47 -0.07
N LYS A 362 59.38 17.95 0.94
CA LYS A 362 59.46 18.40 2.35
C LYS A 362 60.59 17.63 3.09
N PRO A 363 61.37 18.27 3.98
CA PRO A 363 62.65 17.71 4.47
C PRO A 363 62.49 16.63 5.55
N GLU A 364 63.47 15.73 5.61
CA GLU A 364 63.57 14.57 6.52
C GLU A 364 63.65 14.95 8.02
N PRO A 365 63.05 14.14 8.93
CA PRO A 365 63.16 14.34 10.37
C PRO A 365 64.44 13.74 10.98
N LYS A 366 65.02 14.44 11.97
CA LYS A 366 66.10 13.93 12.83
C LYS A 366 65.56 12.97 13.92
N PRO A 367 66.38 12.04 14.45
CA PRO A 367 65.94 11.06 15.43
C PRO A 367 66.06 11.61 16.86
N THR A 368 65.04 11.38 17.68
CA THR A 368 65.08 11.54 19.15
C THR A 368 64.09 10.57 19.82
N PRO A 369 64.25 10.25 21.12
CA PRO A 369 64.19 8.89 21.67
C PRO A 369 62.83 8.49 22.29
N GLU A 370 62.62 7.19 22.46
CA GLU A 370 61.56 6.56 23.28
C GLU A 370 61.93 6.55 24.80
N PRO A 371 61.01 6.22 25.74
CA PRO A 371 59.71 6.86 26.03
C PRO A 371 59.46 7.03 27.57
N GLU A 372 58.49 7.84 27.98
CA GLU A 372 57.89 7.79 29.34
C GLU A 372 56.36 7.99 29.27
N PRO A 373 55.57 7.50 30.26
CA PRO A 373 54.21 7.01 30.03
C PRO A 373 53.08 8.06 30.12
N LYS A 374 51.98 7.71 29.43
CA LYS A 374 50.70 8.38 29.14
C LYS A 374 50.09 9.30 30.23
N PRO A 375 49.54 10.45 29.80
CA PRO A 375 48.18 10.90 30.11
C PRO A 375 47.20 10.48 28.99
N GLU A 376 45.94 10.24 29.36
CA GLU A 376 44.85 9.83 28.46
C GLU A 376 44.60 10.87 27.34
N PRO A 377 44.33 10.44 26.09
CA PRO A 377 44.06 11.36 24.99
C PRO A 377 42.62 11.89 25.06
N ASP A 378 42.50 13.20 24.80
CA ASP A 378 41.28 13.88 24.35
C ASP A 378 40.70 13.19 23.09
N PRO A 379 39.38 13.27 22.83
CA PRO A 379 38.74 12.62 21.71
C PRO A 379 39.29 13.14 20.38
N GLU A 380 39.52 12.18 19.49
CA GLU A 380 40.06 12.32 18.13
C GLU A 380 39.04 13.07 17.25
N PRO A 381 39.46 13.96 16.34
CA PRO A 381 38.55 14.62 15.40
C PRO A 381 37.91 13.58 14.49
N GLU A 382 36.58 13.60 14.42
CA GLU A 382 35.77 12.67 13.63
C GLU A 382 35.99 12.85 12.11
N PRO A 383 35.85 11.76 11.32
CA PRO A 383 36.00 11.81 9.88
C PRO A 383 34.84 12.59 9.24
N GLU A 384 35.20 13.62 8.45
CA GLU A 384 34.30 14.22 7.46
C GLU A 384 33.89 13.15 6.43
N ASP A 385 32.58 13.02 6.21
CA ASP A 385 31.87 12.15 5.27
C ASP A 385 32.04 10.63 5.47
N GLY A 386 31.40 10.10 6.52
CA GLY A 386 31.28 8.68 6.78
C GLY A 386 30.34 7.93 5.81
N ASP A 387 30.78 6.75 5.39
CA ASP A 387 29.97 5.75 4.70
C ASP A 387 28.98 5.12 5.70
N VAL A 388 27.71 5.51 5.58
CA VAL A 388 26.60 5.05 6.44
C VAL A 388 26.43 3.52 6.43
N SER A 389 26.91 2.83 5.38
CA SER A 389 26.79 1.38 5.27
C SER A 389 27.60 0.60 6.32
N SER A 390 28.52 1.27 7.01
CA SER A 390 29.25 0.72 8.15
C SER A 390 28.44 0.72 9.45
N VAL A 391 27.38 1.54 9.53
CA VAL A 391 26.56 1.74 10.72
C VAL A 391 25.15 1.19 10.53
N ASP A 392 24.54 1.40 9.36
CA ASP A 392 23.26 0.81 8.98
C ASP A 392 23.44 -0.68 8.63
N THR A 393 23.34 -1.51 9.66
CA THR A 393 23.59 -2.96 9.55
C THR A 393 22.46 -3.71 8.86
N ASN A 394 21.24 -3.17 8.93
CA ASN A 394 20.05 -3.78 8.39
C ASN A 394 19.78 -3.32 6.93
N GLY A 395 20.44 -2.25 6.49
CA GLY A 395 20.42 -1.75 5.11
C GLY A 395 19.13 -1.03 4.74
N ASN A 396 18.38 -0.51 5.71
CA ASN A 396 17.14 0.23 5.48
C ASN A 396 17.38 1.73 5.18
N GLY A 397 18.62 2.20 5.21
CA GLY A 397 18.99 3.59 4.96
C GLY A 397 18.79 4.51 6.16
N THR A 398 18.40 3.98 7.32
CA THR A 398 18.16 4.73 8.56
C THR A 398 18.92 4.08 9.72
N VAL A 399 19.77 4.87 10.38
CA VAL A 399 20.55 4.43 11.52
C VAL A 399 19.75 4.60 12.80
N THR A 400 19.52 3.50 13.51
CA THR A 400 18.95 3.54 14.86
C THR A 400 20.00 3.94 15.91
N ILE A 401 19.56 4.43 17.07
CA ILE A 401 20.45 4.72 18.21
C ILE A 401 21.28 3.47 18.56
N SER A 402 20.65 2.30 18.57
CA SER A 402 21.34 1.04 18.86
C SER A 402 22.42 0.67 17.84
N GLU A 403 22.23 1.00 16.57
CA GLU A 403 23.24 0.80 15.52
C GLU A 403 24.40 1.78 15.65
N ALA A 404 24.10 3.06 15.94
CA ALA A 404 25.13 4.06 16.22
C ALA A 404 25.97 3.69 17.46
N GLU A 405 25.33 3.27 18.56
CA GLU A 405 26.03 2.79 19.76
C GLU A 405 26.86 1.53 19.49
N ALA A 406 26.32 0.58 18.70
CA ALA A 406 27.04 -0.63 18.31
C ALA A 406 28.26 -0.33 17.43
N ALA A 407 28.20 0.73 16.62
CA ALA A 407 29.32 1.25 15.84
C ALA A 407 30.31 2.10 16.68
N GLY A 408 30.01 2.33 17.96
CA GLY A 408 30.91 2.98 18.92
C GLY A 408 30.72 4.50 19.03
N TYR A 409 29.65 5.06 18.47
CA TYR A 409 29.33 6.48 18.61
C TYR A 409 28.75 6.78 19.98
N SER A 410 29.06 7.98 20.51
CA SER A 410 28.51 8.46 21.78
C SER A 410 27.28 9.33 21.54
N MET A 411 26.24 9.15 22.35
CA MET A 411 25.03 9.98 22.31
C MET A 411 25.15 11.20 23.23
N PRO A 412 24.44 12.32 22.94
CA PRO A 412 23.57 12.51 21.77
C PRO A 412 24.38 12.82 20.50
N ILE A 413 23.82 12.45 19.34
CA ILE A 413 24.35 12.82 18.01
C ILE A 413 23.65 14.10 17.57
N THR A 414 24.40 15.17 17.35
CA THR A 414 23.90 16.50 16.99
C THR A 414 23.82 16.71 15.48
N ASP A 415 23.08 17.74 15.04
CA ASP A 415 22.82 18.08 13.63
C ASP A 415 24.07 18.38 12.78
N ASP A 416 25.20 18.67 13.41
CA ASP A 416 26.51 18.85 12.80
C ASP A 416 27.27 17.53 12.56
N HIS A 417 26.81 16.41 13.12
CA HIS A 417 27.42 15.09 12.93
C HIS A 417 26.93 14.44 11.63
N TRP A 418 27.83 13.86 10.84
CA TRP A 418 27.51 13.29 9.51
C TRP A 418 26.47 12.16 9.55
N LEU A 419 26.36 11.46 10.68
CA LEU A 419 25.39 10.39 10.91
C LEU A 419 23.96 10.91 11.13
N TYR A 420 23.81 12.17 11.57
CA TYR A 420 22.52 12.76 11.94
C TYR A 420 21.51 12.73 10.79
N LYS A 421 21.94 13.00 9.55
CA LYS A 421 21.09 12.92 8.34
C LYS A 421 20.48 11.54 8.08
N TYR A 422 20.98 10.50 8.73
CA TYR A 422 20.50 9.12 8.62
C TYR A 422 19.77 8.67 9.88
N MET A 423 19.66 9.51 10.91
CA MET A 423 18.98 9.20 12.17
C MET A 423 17.66 9.97 12.25
N ILE A 424 16.69 9.45 13.01
CA ILE A 424 15.39 10.08 13.19
C ILE A 424 15.43 10.96 14.45
N ASP A 425 15.42 12.27 14.25
CA ASP A 425 15.15 13.28 15.30
C ASP A 425 13.63 13.46 15.45
N ARG A 426 13.09 13.02 16.59
CA ARG A 426 11.62 12.95 16.81
C ARG A 426 11.03 14.24 17.36
N ASP A 427 11.84 15.05 18.03
CA ASP A 427 11.46 16.29 18.69
C ASP A 427 12.02 17.54 17.99
N GLY A 428 12.86 17.36 16.98
CA GLY A 428 13.34 18.40 16.07
C GLY A 428 14.25 19.41 16.77
N ASP A 429 14.94 19.00 17.82
CA ASP A 429 15.81 19.87 18.63
C ASP A 429 17.25 19.91 18.11
N GLY A 430 17.56 19.14 17.06
CA GLY A 430 18.88 19.02 16.47
C GLY A 430 19.75 17.96 17.13
N MET A 431 19.16 17.06 17.94
CA MET A 431 19.87 15.99 18.65
C MET A 431 19.14 14.65 18.52
N VAL A 432 19.89 13.55 18.49
CA VAL A 432 19.34 12.19 18.54
C VAL A 432 19.99 11.41 19.67
N GLY A 433 19.18 10.86 20.57
CA GLY A 433 19.65 9.99 21.67
C GLY A 433 19.82 10.67 23.03
N GLU A 434 19.03 11.71 23.33
CA GLU A 434 18.93 12.31 24.68
C GLU A 434 18.34 11.38 25.77
#